data_AF-U1P983-F1
#
_entry.id   AF-U1P983-F1
#
_cell.length_a   1.000
_cell.length_b   1.000
_cell.length_c   1.000
_cell.angle_alpha   90.00
_cell.angle_beta   90.00
_cell.angle_gamma   90.00
#
_symmetry.space_group_name_H-M   'P 1'
#
loop_
_entity.id
_entity.type
_entity.pdbx_description
1 polymer ?
#
loop_
_entity_poly.entity_id
_entity_poly.type
_entity_poly.pdbx_seq_one_letter_code
_entity_poly.pdbx_strand_id
1 'polypeptide(L)'
;MVSNADDQRIATVVQYKLHQEFVTRLEGMDPSNIFEQIVIEAAECLEDDADAKGSFTDPIRPYVEDCANNFQKDLRIWLGDYYDSSANWLQSTRDLFSFHFMMYYIQLAINLRKEFQTVAGGPRYEYTPRIRDVYFGLWDEQASQNRRFTGEWRERDDEGIERFVYDSWGRLAVLRKINKTVEKFDIDDNRERYTLSEAVTDLSDRVQNACVDSLADFAGFCSEDKDLPTASKRLVQLVKGYYESRSRSNQTPITMGLNVIRQLGEGEDRQYYRTQRGVGPTLRLNRSALRFFARLFGGSSEEMHYPKFISYLSRRGINLDSQSESLALEELDEMGLIDRQSDSGGAVYVRTI
;
A
#
# COMPACT_ATOMS: atom_id res chain seq x y z
N MET A 1 3.99 -41.18 -26.06
CA MET A 1 3.07 -40.70 -25.01
C MET A 1 3.74 -40.79 -23.63
N VAL A 2 4.88 -40.12 -23.43
CA VAL A 2 5.62 -40.13 -22.14
C VAL A 2 5.96 -38.71 -21.64
N SER A 3 5.66 -37.62 -22.38
CA SER A 3 6.18 -36.29 -21.99
C SER A 3 5.39 -35.52 -20.93
N ASN A 4 4.12 -35.83 -20.65
CA ASN A 4 3.31 -34.97 -19.76
C ASN A 4 3.62 -35.12 -18.25
N ALA A 5 4.08 -36.30 -17.82
CA ALA A 5 4.31 -36.57 -16.39
C ALA A 5 5.69 -36.08 -15.92
N ASP A 6 6.70 -36.13 -16.79
CA ASP A 6 8.05 -35.65 -16.48
C ASP A 6 8.13 -34.11 -16.54
N ASP A 7 7.43 -33.45 -17.47
CA ASP A 7 7.33 -31.98 -17.51
C ASP A 7 6.59 -31.42 -16.28
N GLN A 8 5.53 -32.08 -15.81
CA GLN A 8 4.85 -31.71 -14.57
C GLN A 8 5.72 -31.93 -13.33
N ARG A 9 6.52 -33.00 -13.29
CA ARG A 9 7.46 -33.24 -12.19
C ARG A 9 8.59 -32.20 -12.16
N ILE A 10 9.14 -31.85 -13.31
CA ILE A 10 10.20 -30.83 -13.42
C ILE A 10 9.64 -29.47 -12.99
N ALA A 11 8.47 -29.06 -13.47
CA ALA A 11 7.82 -27.82 -13.04
C ALA A 11 7.57 -27.77 -11.52
N THR A 12 7.12 -28.88 -10.93
CA THR A 12 6.85 -28.99 -9.49
C THR A 12 8.15 -28.93 -8.66
N VAL A 13 9.24 -29.55 -9.12
CA VAL A 13 10.54 -29.54 -8.45
C VAL A 13 11.21 -28.16 -8.53
N VAL A 14 11.09 -27.48 -9.67
CA VAL A 14 11.57 -26.11 -9.85
C VAL A 14 10.81 -25.14 -8.92
N GLN A 15 9.48 -25.27 -8.85
CA GLN A 15 8.64 -24.45 -7.98
C GLN A 15 8.91 -24.68 -6.48
N TYR A 16 9.15 -25.94 -6.07
CA TYR A 16 9.48 -26.26 -4.67
C TYR A 16 10.84 -25.70 -4.23
N LYS A 17 11.86 -25.76 -5.10
CA LYS A 17 13.17 -25.17 -4.82
C LYS A 17 13.13 -23.65 -4.74
N LEU A 18 12.42 -22.99 -5.67
CA LEU A 18 12.21 -21.54 -5.66
C LEU A 18 11.53 -21.07 -4.37
N HIS A 19 10.53 -21.82 -3.92
CA HIS A 19 9.84 -21.53 -2.67
C HIS A 19 10.80 -21.60 -1.47
N GLN A 20 11.54 -22.70 -1.29
CA GLN A 20 12.46 -22.86 -0.15
C GLN A 20 13.56 -21.79 -0.13
N GLU A 21 14.13 -21.45 -1.28
CA GLU A 21 15.20 -20.46 -1.36
C GLU A 21 14.69 -19.03 -1.12
N PHE A 22 13.47 -18.72 -1.56
CA PHE A 22 12.81 -17.45 -1.26
C PHE A 22 12.51 -17.28 0.23
N VAL A 23 12.00 -18.34 0.90
CA VAL A 23 11.71 -18.33 2.34
C VAL A 23 12.95 -17.99 3.16
N THR A 24 14.06 -18.72 2.94
CA THR A 24 15.30 -18.54 3.72
C THR A 24 15.89 -17.14 3.57
N ARG A 25 15.79 -16.53 2.38
CA ARG A 25 16.32 -15.17 2.14
C ARG A 25 15.44 -14.11 2.78
N LEU A 26 14.12 -14.27 2.78
CA LEU A 26 13.18 -13.28 3.32
C LEU A 26 13.21 -13.17 4.85
N GLU A 27 13.57 -14.25 5.54
CA GLU A 27 13.69 -14.27 7.01
C GLU A 27 14.84 -13.41 7.54
N GLY A 28 15.84 -13.09 6.70
CA GLY A 28 17.02 -12.31 7.08
C GLY A 28 17.01 -10.82 6.68
N MET A 29 15.95 -10.31 6.05
CA MET A 29 15.92 -8.93 5.51
C MET A 29 15.20 -7.93 6.41
N ASP A 30 15.79 -6.73 6.54
CA ASP A 30 15.18 -5.60 7.26
C ASP A 30 13.97 -5.01 6.50
N PRO A 31 13.01 -4.39 7.21
CA PRO A 31 11.88 -3.65 6.61
C PRO A 31 12.32 -2.54 5.66
N SER A 32 11.94 -2.65 4.38
CA SER A 32 12.30 -1.70 3.34
C SER A 32 11.17 -1.50 2.31
N ASN A 33 11.10 -0.34 1.66
CA ASN A 33 10.27 -0.16 0.45
C ASN A 33 10.97 -0.66 -0.84
N ILE A 34 12.12 -1.36 -0.70
CA ILE A 34 12.64 -2.45 -1.55
C ILE A 34 11.61 -3.59 -1.61
N PHE A 35 10.51 -3.38 -2.34
CA PHE A 35 9.61 -4.48 -2.71
C PHE A 35 9.69 -4.83 -4.19
N GLU A 36 10.05 -3.84 -4.99
CA GLU A 36 10.25 -3.91 -6.43
C GLU A 36 11.65 -4.49 -6.78
N GLN A 37 12.63 -4.36 -5.89
CA GLN A 37 14.01 -4.73 -6.19
C GLN A 37 14.29 -6.25 -6.09
N ILE A 38 13.67 -6.95 -5.15
CA ILE A 38 13.88 -8.40 -4.93
C ILE A 38 13.15 -9.24 -5.99
N VAL A 39 12.03 -8.74 -6.53
CA VAL A 39 11.31 -9.40 -7.63
C VAL A 39 12.05 -9.22 -8.97
N ILE A 40 12.75 -8.09 -9.16
CA ILE A 40 13.61 -7.83 -10.32
C ILE A 40 14.90 -8.68 -10.26
N GLU A 41 15.58 -8.79 -9.10
CA GLU A 41 16.77 -9.64 -8.93
C GLU A 41 16.48 -11.15 -9.12
N ALA A 42 15.31 -11.62 -8.67
CA ALA A 42 14.91 -13.02 -8.83
C ALA A 42 14.45 -13.38 -10.26
N ALA A 43 13.98 -12.40 -11.04
CA ALA A 43 13.59 -12.61 -12.44
C ALA A 43 14.78 -12.49 -13.41
N GLU A 44 15.77 -11.65 -13.09
CA GLU A 44 16.98 -11.46 -13.92
C GLU A 44 17.97 -12.64 -13.82
N CYS A 45 17.98 -13.40 -12.71
CA CYS A 45 18.76 -14.64 -12.60
C CYS A 45 18.20 -15.83 -13.43
N LEU A 46 17.03 -15.67 -14.08
CA LEU A 46 16.46 -16.67 -14.99
C LEU A 46 16.95 -16.52 -16.43
N GLU A 47 17.70 -15.45 -16.74
CA GLU A 47 18.52 -15.36 -17.95
C GLU A 47 19.97 -15.66 -17.57
N ASP A 48 20.55 -16.68 -18.20
CA ASP A 48 21.92 -17.15 -17.99
C ASP A 48 22.94 -16.04 -18.31
N ASP A 49 23.30 -15.19 -17.34
CA ASP A 49 24.51 -14.36 -17.44
C ASP A 49 25.29 -14.39 -16.12
N ALA A 50 26.38 -15.15 -16.13
CA ALA A 50 27.25 -15.45 -14.99
C ALA A 50 28.16 -14.29 -14.53
N ASP A 51 27.83 -13.03 -14.83
CA ASP A 51 28.70 -11.87 -14.57
C ASP A 51 28.05 -10.65 -13.89
N ALA A 52 26.83 -10.77 -13.34
CA ALA A 52 26.21 -9.68 -12.61
C ALA A 52 26.78 -9.53 -11.18
N LYS A 53 27.93 -8.84 -11.04
CA LYS A 53 28.33 -8.19 -9.78
C LYS A 53 27.45 -6.95 -9.54
N GLY A 54 26.18 -7.16 -9.22
CA GLY A 54 25.29 -6.12 -8.73
C GLY A 54 25.49 -5.92 -7.23
N SER A 55 25.95 -4.74 -6.83
CA SER A 55 26.02 -4.30 -5.44
C SER A 55 24.63 -4.36 -4.81
N PHE A 56 24.49 -5.08 -3.69
CA PHE A 56 23.39 -4.88 -2.75
C PHE A 56 23.26 -3.37 -2.50
N THR A 57 22.14 -2.75 -2.85
CA THR A 57 21.87 -1.37 -2.46
C THR A 57 21.14 -1.38 -1.13
N ASP A 58 21.42 -0.39 -0.31
CA ASP A 58 20.86 -0.27 1.03
C ASP A 58 19.31 -0.19 1.03
N PRO A 59 18.64 -0.75 2.06
CA PRO A 59 17.19 -0.72 2.24
C PRO A 59 16.59 0.67 2.22
N ILE A 60 15.97 1.02 1.08
CA ILE A 60 15.21 2.26 0.93
C ILE A 60 14.15 2.33 2.06
N ARG A 61 14.14 3.46 2.77
CA ARG A 61 13.23 3.72 3.89
C ARG A 61 11.76 3.86 3.43
N PRO A 62 10.79 3.04 3.94
CA PRO A 62 9.38 3.17 3.60
C PRO A 62 8.76 4.48 4.11
N TYR A 63 7.91 5.11 3.30
CA TYR A 63 7.21 6.32 3.72
C TYR A 63 6.14 6.03 4.77
N VAL A 64 5.41 4.91 4.63
CA VAL A 64 4.47 4.40 5.65
C VAL A 64 5.01 3.08 6.18
N GLU A 65 5.82 3.14 7.24
CA GLU A 65 6.54 1.98 7.79
C GLU A 65 5.60 0.83 8.18
N ASP A 66 4.47 1.15 8.82
CA ASP A 66 3.44 0.16 9.19
C ASP A 66 2.95 -0.68 8.00
N CYS A 67 2.86 -0.10 6.79
CA CYS A 67 2.45 -0.86 5.62
C CYS A 67 3.49 -1.92 5.23
N ALA A 68 4.78 -1.55 5.26
CA ALA A 68 5.88 -2.48 4.99
C ALA A 68 5.96 -3.57 6.06
N ASN A 69 5.81 -3.20 7.34
CA ASN A 69 5.81 -4.13 8.46
C ASN A 69 4.66 -5.15 8.36
N ASN A 70 3.45 -4.71 8.05
CA ASN A 70 2.31 -5.62 7.89
C ASN A 70 2.45 -6.51 6.64
N PHE A 71 2.93 -5.95 5.53
CA PHE A 71 3.26 -6.73 4.35
C PHE A 71 4.24 -7.86 4.67
N GLN A 72 5.35 -7.55 5.35
CA GLN A 72 6.36 -8.57 5.67
C GLN A 72 5.82 -9.66 6.58
N LYS A 73 4.97 -9.29 7.57
CA LYS A 73 4.29 -10.26 8.42
C LYS A 73 3.42 -11.20 7.60
N ASP A 74 2.58 -10.64 6.71
CA ASP A 74 1.70 -11.44 5.88
C ASP A 74 2.44 -12.31 4.89
N LEU A 75 3.53 -11.80 4.31
CA LEU A 75 4.37 -12.59 3.42
C LEU A 75 5.03 -13.75 4.18
N ARG A 76 5.56 -13.54 5.39
CA ARG A 76 6.13 -14.63 6.20
C ARG A 76 5.10 -15.70 6.53
N ILE A 77 3.89 -15.30 6.91
CA ILE A 77 2.79 -16.23 7.18
C ILE A 77 2.43 -17.01 5.93
N TRP A 78 2.23 -16.31 4.82
CA TRP A 78 1.90 -16.88 3.52
C TRP A 78 3.00 -17.86 3.03
N LEU A 79 4.25 -17.56 3.33
CA LEU A 79 5.39 -18.41 2.98
C LEU A 79 5.47 -19.70 3.81
N GLY A 80 5.10 -19.64 5.08
CA GLY A 80 5.07 -20.82 5.94
C GLY A 80 3.84 -21.71 5.75
N ASP A 81 2.91 -21.32 4.88
CA ASP A 81 1.62 -21.95 4.73
C ASP A 81 1.65 -23.13 3.73
N TYR A 82 0.87 -24.18 4.00
CA TYR A 82 0.80 -25.37 3.13
C TYR A 82 -0.28 -25.15 2.06
N TYR A 83 0.13 -25.12 0.79
CA TYR A 83 -0.77 -24.97 -0.35
C TYR A 83 -1.08 -26.31 -0.99
N ASP A 84 -2.33 -26.50 -1.39
CA ASP A 84 -2.77 -27.71 -2.10
C ASP A 84 -2.09 -27.89 -3.46
N SER A 85 -1.61 -26.80 -4.07
CA SER A 85 -0.81 -26.82 -5.29
C SER A 85 0.04 -25.56 -5.47
N SER A 86 1.11 -25.67 -6.26
CA SER A 86 1.97 -24.55 -6.63
C SER A 86 1.27 -23.50 -7.51
N ALA A 87 0.23 -23.88 -8.26
CA ALA A 87 -0.60 -22.94 -9.02
C ALA A 87 -1.45 -22.06 -8.08
N ASN A 88 -2.08 -22.68 -7.08
CA ASN A 88 -2.83 -21.97 -6.06
C ASN A 88 -1.92 -21.06 -5.23
N TRP A 89 -0.68 -21.49 -4.98
CA TRP A 89 0.35 -20.66 -4.37
C TRP A 89 0.61 -19.40 -5.21
N LEU A 90 1.02 -19.55 -6.48
CA LEU A 90 1.34 -18.42 -7.37
C LEU A 90 0.18 -17.41 -7.51
N GLN A 91 -1.04 -17.90 -7.73
CA GLN A 91 -2.21 -17.03 -7.83
C GLN A 91 -2.46 -16.30 -6.50
N SER A 92 -2.31 -17.00 -5.38
CA SER A 92 -2.41 -16.41 -4.05
C SER A 92 -1.31 -15.38 -3.76
N THR A 93 -0.11 -15.54 -4.32
CA THR A 93 0.99 -14.56 -4.22
C THR A 93 0.59 -13.26 -4.89
N ARG A 94 0.07 -13.37 -6.13
CA ARG A 94 -0.36 -12.20 -6.90
C ARG A 94 -1.42 -11.41 -6.16
N ASP A 95 -2.39 -12.08 -5.56
CA ASP A 95 -3.44 -11.39 -4.82
C ASP A 95 -2.93 -10.74 -3.52
N LEU A 96 -2.00 -11.40 -2.79
CA LEU A 96 -1.33 -10.80 -1.62
C LEU A 96 -0.65 -9.48 -2.03
N PHE A 97 0.13 -9.52 -3.10
CA PHE A 97 0.83 -8.36 -3.64
C PHE A 97 -0.14 -7.29 -4.11
N SER A 98 -1.18 -7.69 -4.84
CA SER A 98 -2.23 -6.80 -5.33
C SER A 98 -2.85 -5.99 -4.19
N PHE A 99 -3.23 -6.66 -3.09
CA PHE A 99 -3.77 -5.99 -1.92
C PHE A 99 -2.78 -4.99 -1.30
N HIS A 100 -1.59 -5.45 -0.94
CA HIS A 100 -0.65 -4.60 -0.21
C HIS A 100 -0.12 -3.45 -1.04
N PHE A 101 0.09 -3.63 -2.35
CA PHE A 101 0.44 -2.54 -3.25
C PHE A 101 -0.70 -1.55 -3.36
N MET A 102 -1.92 -2.02 -3.61
CA MET A 102 -3.10 -1.15 -3.67
C MET A 102 -3.22 -0.31 -2.39
N MET A 103 -3.09 -0.96 -1.24
CA MET A 103 -3.17 -0.27 0.05
C MET A 103 -1.99 0.67 0.28
N TYR A 104 -0.76 0.34 -0.10
CA TYR A 104 0.37 1.25 0.03
C TYR A 104 0.16 2.54 -0.78
N TYR A 105 -0.35 2.43 -2.02
CA TYR A 105 -0.68 3.61 -2.84
C TYR A 105 -1.75 4.49 -2.19
N ILE A 106 -2.83 3.88 -1.68
CA ILE A 106 -3.90 4.60 -0.98
C ILE A 106 -3.37 5.28 0.29
N GLN A 107 -2.64 4.53 1.12
CA GLN A 107 -2.09 5.03 2.39
C GLN A 107 -1.04 6.13 2.16
N LEU A 108 -0.19 5.98 1.15
CA LEU A 108 0.77 7.01 0.75
C LEU A 108 0.05 8.30 0.36
N ALA A 109 -0.97 8.22 -0.49
CA ALA A 109 -1.73 9.39 -0.93
C ALA A 109 -2.42 10.13 0.24
N ILE A 110 -3.05 9.37 1.15
CA ILE A 110 -3.70 9.92 2.35
C ILE A 110 -2.66 10.58 3.27
N ASN A 111 -1.54 9.91 3.55
CA ASN A 111 -0.52 10.44 4.44
C ASN A 111 0.19 11.66 3.85
N LEU A 112 0.50 11.67 2.54
CA LEU A 112 1.05 12.86 1.87
C LEU A 112 0.09 14.04 1.92
N ARG A 113 -1.21 13.81 1.69
CA ARG A 113 -2.23 14.88 1.80
C ARG A 113 -2.20 15.50 3.20
N LYS A 114 -2.26 14.65 4.22
CA LYS A 114 -2.29 15.07 5.63
C LYS A 114 -1.00 15.76 6.03
N GLU A 115 0.17 15.17 5.73
CA GLU A 115 1.46 15.78 6.01
C GLU A 115 1.55 17.20 5.43
N PHE A 116 1.22 17.40 4.15
CA PHE A 116 1.31 18.72 3.52
C PHE A 116 0.26 19.71 4.06
N GLN A 117 -0.93 19.24 4.46
CA GLN A 117 -1.94 20.10 5.12
C GLN A 117 -1.47 20.55 6.49
N THR A 118 -0.94 19.59 7.24
CA THR A 118 -0.28 19.78 8.52
C THR A 118 0.83 20.78 8.26
N VAL A 119 1.94 20.48 7.57
CA VAL A 119 3.07 21.42 7.46
C VAL A 119 2.70 22.85 6.97
N ALA A 120 1.61 23.02 6.20
CA ALA A 120 1.12 24.34 5.77
C ALA A 120 0.22 25.11 6.77
N GLY A 121 -0.27 24.47 7.85
CA GLY A 121 -1.35 24.96 8.70
C GLY A 121 -0.95 25.68 9.99
N GLY A 122 0.34 25.82 10.31
CA GLY A 122 0.79 26.41 11.58
C GLY A 122 2.13 25.85 12.06
N PRO A 123 2.52 26.03 13.34
CA PRO A 123 3.90 25.90 13.83
C PRO A 123 4.55 24.57 13.46
N ARG A 124 5.90 24.51 13.47
CA ARG A 124 6.69 23.31 13.15
C ARG A 124 6.28 22.13 14.05
N TYR A 125 5.34 21.30 13.61
CA TYR A 125 4.98 20.04 14.25
C TYR A 125 5.49 18.87 13.42
N GLU A 126 5.85 17.81 14.12
CA GLU A 126 6.26 16.54 13.54
C GLU A 126 5.02 15.77 13.08
N TYR A 127 4.95 15.44 11.79
CA TYR A 127 3.99 14.50 11.25
C TYR A 127 4.64 13.15 11.05
N THR A 128 4.13 12.13 11.74
CA THR A 128 4.53 10.74 11.53
C THR A 128 3.52 10.02 10.63
N PRO A 129 3.93 9.54 9.44
CA PRO A 129 3.10 8.70 8.61
C PRO A 129 2.68 7.43 9.35
N ARG A 130 1.42 7.04 9.21
CA ARG A 130 0.86 5.84 9.83
C ARG A 130 -0.33 5.32 9.05
N ILE A 131 -0.72 4.08 9.29
CA ILE A 131 -1.93 3.54 8.67
C ILE A 131 -3.16 4.36 9.11
N ARG A 132 -3.98 4.72 8.11
CA ARG A 132 -5.23 5.43 8.26
C ARG A 132 -6.38 4.51 7.90
N ASP A 133 -7.53 4.73 8.54
CA ASP A 133 -8.75 3.99 8.20
C ASP A 133 -9.13 4.25 6.74
N VAL A 134 -9.44 3.16 6.04
CA VAL A 134 -10.06 3.14 4.72
C VAL A 134 -11.26 2.19 4.81
N TYR A 135 -12.46 2.70 4.58
CA TYR A 135 -13.70 1.94 4.70
C TYR A 135 -13.93 1.02 3.50
N PHE A 136 -14.13 -0.26 3.80
CA PHE A 136 -14.53 -1.28 2.84
C PHE A 136 -15.98 -1.70 3.07
N GLY A 137 -16.67 -1.94 1.95
CA GLY A 137 -17.93 -2.68 1.94
C GLY A 137 -17.71 -4.16 1.64
N LEU A 138 -18.74 -4.97 1.78
CA LEU A 138 -18.74 -6.37 1.32
C LEU A 138 -19.18 -6.41 -0.14
N TRP A 139 -18.84 -7.47 -0.87
CA TRP A 139 -19.03 -7.47 -2.33
C TRP A 139 -20.47 -7.25 -2.75
N ASP A 140 -21.41 -7.97 -2.15
CA ASP A 140 -22.84 -7.94 -2.52
C ASP A 140 -23.67 -6.99 -1.65
N GLU A 141 -23.00 -6.22 -0.81
CA GLU A 141 -23.62 -5.21 0.03
C GLU A 141 -24.22 -4.05 -0.78
N GLN A 142 -25.42 -3.63 -0.43
CA GLN A 142 -26.05 -2.48 -1.09
C GLN A 142 -25.33 -1.18 -0.72
N ALA A 143 -24.74 -0.51 -1.72
CA ALA A 143 -24.13 0.81 -1.53
C ALA A 143 -25.22 1.89 -1.51
N SER A 144 -25.70 2.21 -0.31
CA SER A 144 -26.54 3.39 -0.09
C SER A 144 -25.67 4.64 0.22
N GLN A 145 -26.24 5.83 0.07
CA GLN A 145 -25.53 7.10 0.33
C GLN A 145 -25.13 7.29 1.81
N ASN A 146 -25.74 6.53 2.73
CA ASN A 146 -25.44 6.63 4.16
C ASN A 146 -24.25 5.76 4.58
N ARG A 147 -23.68 4.97 3.66
CA ARG A 147 -22.55 4.08 3.94
C ARG A 147 -21.24 4.83 3.83
N ARG A 148 -20.33 4.61 4.78
CA ARG A 148 -19.03 5.30 4.81
C ARG A 148 -18.20 4.97 3.57
N PHE A 149 -18.12 3.69 3.19
CA PHE A 149 -17.35 3.23 2.03
C PHE A 149 -17.87 3.75 0.68
N THR A 150 -19.15 4.15 0.59
CA THR A 150 -19.75 4.72 -0.63
C THR A 150 -19.20 6.13 -0.92
N GLY A 151 -18.97 6.92 0.14
CA GLY A 151 -18.53 8.31 0.02
C GLY A 151 -17.02 8.44 -0.11
N GLU A 152 -16.25 7.56 0.53
CA GLU A 152 -14.82 7.76 0.76
C GLU A 152 -13.96 7.87 -0.51
N TRP A 153 -14.32 7.15 -1.59
CA TRP A 153 -13.57 7.25 -2.84
C TRP A 153 -13.76 8.62 -3.52
N ARG A 154 -14.98 9.19 -3.47
CA ARG A 154 -15.39 10.39 -4.23
C ARG A 154 -16.05 11.48 -3.39
N GLU A 155 -15.72 11.63 -2.10
CA GLU A 155 -16.47 12.52 -1.18
C GLU A 155 -16.93 13.81 -1.88
N ARG A 156 -18.21 14.16 -1.69
CA ARG A 156 -18.99 15.16 -2.47
C ARG A 156 -18.29 16.51 -2.68
N ASP A 157 -17.28 16.82 -1.87
CA ASP A 157 -16.54 18.08 -1.85
C ASP A 157 -15.11 17.98 -2.42
N ASP A 158 -14.83 16.99 -3.30
CA ASP A 158 -13.52 16.76 -3.92
C ASP A 158 -12.39 16.43 -2.92
N GLU A 159 -12.71 15.91 -1.73
CA GLU A 159 -11.73 15.45 -0.72
C GLU A 159 -11.69 13.91 -0.55
N GLY A 160 -12.19 13.15 -1.54
CA GLY A 160 -12.10 11.68 -1.52
C GLY A 160 -10.70 11.13 -1.85
N ILE A 161 -10.53 9.81 -1.64
CA ILE A 161 -9.28 9.08 -1.98
C ILE A 161 -8.86 9.32 -3.44
N GLU A 162 -9.82 9.39 -4.38
CA GLU A 162 -9.55 9.67 -5.79
C GLU A 162 -8.75 10.97 -5.97
N ARG A 163 -9.14 12.03 -5.26
CA ARG A 163 -8.45 13.31 -5.31
C ARG A 163 -7.08 13.24 -4.64
N PHE A 164 -6.97 12.54 -3.51
CA PHE A 164 -5.70 12.41 -2.80
C PHE A 164 -4.64 11.72 -3.66
N VAL A 165 -5.04 10.65 -4.35
CA VAL A 165 -4.18 9.93 -5.28
C VAL A 165 -3.81 10.83 -6.46
N TYR A 166 -4.78 11.52 -7.06
CA TYR A 166 -4.55 12.47 -8.15
C TYR A 166 -3.55 13.56 -7.75
N ASP A 167 -3.74 14.20 -6.60
CA ASP A 167 -2.88 15.30 -6.15
C ASP A 167 -1.53 14.81 -5.55
N SER A 168 -1.34 13.51 -5.32
CA SER A 168 -0.12 12.96 -4.71
C SER A 168 1.14 13.23 -5.55
N TRP A 169 1.00 13.31 -6.88
CA TRP A 169 2.12 13.53 -7.80
C TRP A 169 2.90 14.82 -7.51
N GLY A 170 2.19 15.92 -7.25
CA GLY A 170 2.83 17.19 -6.91
C GLY A 170 3.62 17.12 -5.61
N ARG A 171 3.14 16.34 -4.63
CA ARG A 171 3.80 16.15 -3.33
C ARG A 171 5.04 15.28 -3.47
N LEU A 172 4.95 14.20 -4.24
CA LEU A 172 6.10 13.34 -4.56
C LEU A 172 7.18 14.11 -5.34
N ALA A 173 6.79 15.00 -6.25
CA ALA A 173 7.74 15.86 -6.96
C ALA A 173 8.49 16.81 -6.02
N VAL A 174 7.80 17.40 -5.04
CA VAL A 174 8.43 18.19 -3.96
C VAL A 174 9.42 17.34 -3.18
N LEU A 175 9.00 16.19 -2.65
CA LEU A 175 9.87 15.33 -1.84
C LEU A 175 11.11 14.87 -2.61
N ARG A 176 10.95 14.50 -3.89
CA ARG A 176 12.08 14.14 -4.76
C ARG A 176 13.09 15.29 -4.88
N LYS A 177 12.62 16.54 -5.02
CA LYS A 177 13.49 17.72 -5.13
C LYS A 177 14.18 18.06 -3.83
N ILE A 178 13.48 17.97 -2.70
CA ILE A 178 14.07 18.13 -1.37
C ILE A 178 15.20 17.12 -1.19
N ASN A 179 14.90 15.82 -1.36
CA ASN A 179 15.89 14.76 -1.13
C ASN A 179 17.11 14.86 -2.07
N LYS A 180 16.90 15.16 -3.36
CA LYS A 180 18.01 15.40 -4.30
C LYS A 180 18.85 16.63 -3.93
N THR A 181 18.27 17.60 -3.23
CA THR A 181 19.00 18.76 -2.75
C THR A 181 19.80 18.40 -1.51
N VAL A 182 19.17 17.71 -0.55
CA VAL A 182 19.80 17.24 0.69
C VAL A 182 21.00 16.32 0.42
N GLU A 183 20.91 15.41 -0.56
CA GLU A 183 22.02 14.55 -1.00
C GLU A 183 23.31 15.32 -1.34
N LYS A 184 23.22 16.62 -1.69
CA LYS A 184 24.40 17.45 -2.02
C LYS A 184 25.11 18.03 -0.80
N PHE A 185 24.51 17.95 0.38
CA PHE A 185 25.01 18.56 1.61
C PHE A 185 25.72 17.58 2.54
N ASP A 186 25.86 16.31 2.14
CA ASP A 186 26.58 15.26 2.88
C ASP A 186 26.23 15.26 4.38
N ILE A 187 24.93 15.20 4.67
CA ILE A 187 24.41 15.26 6.03
C ILE A 187 24.65 13.90 6.68
N ASP A 188 25.48 13.87 7.72
CA ASP A 188 25.77 12.69 8.55
C ASP A 188 24.60 12.41 9.50
N ASP A 189 23.49 11.98 8.92
CA ASP A 189 22.33 11.44 9.61
C ASP A 189 22.07 10.09 8.92
N ASN A 190 21.95 9.00 9.68
CA ASN A 190 21.69 7.64 9.14
C ASN A 190 20.36 7.53 8.36
N ARG A 191 19.70 8.65 8.06
CA ARG A 191 18.48 8.76 7.27
C ARG A 191 18.80 8.93 5.80
N GLU A 192 18.43 7.92 5.03
CA GLU A 192 18.55 7.94 3.57
C GLU A 192 17.62 8.97 2.90
N ARG A 193 16.43 9.21 3.48
CA ARG A 193 15.37 10.04 2.89
C ARG A 193 14.59 10.82 3.96
N TYR A 194 14.30 12.07 3.64
CA TYR A 194 13.52 13.01 4.45
C TYR A 194 12.09 13.16 3.92
N THR A 195 11.12 13.12 4.83
CA THR A 195 9.75 13.62 4.60
C THR A 195 9.73 15.15 4.59
N LEU A 196 8.61 15.79 4.24
CA LEU A 196 8.51 17.25 4.30
C LEU A 196 8.56 17.73 5.76
N SER A 197 7.89 17.01 6.65
CA SER A 197 7.92 17.33 8.09
C SER A 197 9.35 17.30 8.63
N GLU A 198 10.09 16.21 8.38
CA GLU A 198 11.48 16.06 8.81
C GLU A 198 12.38 17.12 8.17
N ALA A 199 12.16 17.44 6.89
CA ALA A 199 12.91 18.48 6.20
C ALA A 199 12.74 19.87 6.84
N VAL A 200 11.57 20.14 7.43
CA VAL A 200 11.27 21.42 8.10
C VAL A 200 11.77 21.46 9.53
N THR A 201 11.79 20.32 10.24
CA THR A 201 12.18 20.24 11.65
C THR A 201 13.66 20.03 11.84
N ASP A 202 14.29 19.19 11.01
CA ASP A 202 15.59 18.60 11.32
C ASP A 202 16.73 19.19 10.48
N LEU A 203 16.41 19.71 9.28
CA LEU A 203 17.41 20.32 8.42
C LEU A 203 17.73 21.75 8.87
N SER A 204 19.01 22.13 8.77
CA SER A 204 19.44 23.51 9.03
C SER A 204 18.80 24.51 8.06
N ASP A 205 18.65 25.77 8.48
CA ASP A 205 18.09 26.84 7.64
C ASP A 205 18.84 26.99 6.30
N ARG A 206 20.16 26.73 6.27
CA ARG A 206 20.96 26.73 5.04
C ARG A 206 20.47 25.69 4.03
N VAL A 207 20.18 24.47 4.49
CA VAL A 207 19.72 23.37 3.63
C VAL A 207 18.25 23.60 3.23
N GLN A 208 17.42 24.10 4.15
CA GLN A 208 16.04 24.47 3.85
C GLN A 208 15.96 25.55 2.76
N ASN A 209 16.80 26.61 2.85
CA ASN A 209 16.87 27.65 1.83
C ASN A 209 17.32 27.10 0.47
N ALA A 210 18.32 26.21 0.45
CA ALA A 210 18.73 25.55 -0.79
C ALA A 210 17.61 24.69 -1.42
N CYS A 211 16.77 24.06 -0.58
CA CYS A 211 15.59 23.34 -1.05
C CYS A 211 14.56 24.32 -1.64
N VAL A 212 14.31 25.46 -0.99
CA VAL A 212 13.43 26.52 -1.52
C VAL A 212 13.92 26.99 -2.88
N ASP A 213 15.21 27.30 -3.03
CA ASP A 213 15.80 27.71 -4.30
C ASP A 213 15.67 26.63 -5.37
N SER A 214 15.89 25.36 -5.03
CA SER A 214 15.71 24.26 -5.99
C SER A 214 14.26 24.08 -6.42
N LEU A 215 13.28 24.33 -5.55
CA LEU A 215 11.86 24.28 -5.89
C LEU A 215 11.47 25.47 -6.76
N ALA A 216 11.97 26.66 -6.43
CA ALA A 216 11.76 27.90 -7.14
C ALA A 216 12.29 27.86 -8.58
N ASP A 217 13.55 27.43 -8.75
CA ASP A 217 14.19 27.23 -10.05
C ASP A 217 13.41 26.25 -10.94
N PHE A 218 13.04 25.10 -10.38
CA PHE A 218 12.29 24.08 -11.12
C PHE A 218 10.91 24.57 -11.59
N ALA A 219 10.25 25.40 -10.77
CA ALA A 219 8.87 25.81 -10.99
C ALA A 219 8.74 27.21 -11.63
N GLY A 220 9.85 27.94 -11.79
CA GLY A 220 9.86 29.31 -12.31
C GLY A 220 9.16 30.33 -11.41
N PHE A 221 9.26 30.20 -10.08
CA PHE A 221 8.77 31.22 -9.14
C PHE A 221 9.91 31.87 -8.35
N CYS A 222 9.72 33.09 -7.85
CA CYS A 222 10.73 33.76 -7.01
C CYS A 222 10.84 33.09 -5.63
N SER A 223 12.06 32.76 -5.20
CA SER A 223 12.35 32.17 -3.88
C SER A 223 12.33 33.17 -2.72
N GLU A 224 12.41 34.48 -3.02
CA GLU A 224 12.41 35.53 -2.00
C GLU A 224 11.18 35.42 -1.07
N ASP A 225 11.44 35.50 0.23
CA ASP A 225 10.45 35.52 1.33
C ASP A 225 9.59 34.26 1.51
N LYS A 226 10.01 33.10 0.97
CA LYS A 226 9.27 31.84 1.16
C LYS A 226 10.03 30.85 2.02
N ASP A 227 9.35 30.36 3.05
CA ASP A 227 9.80 29.15 3.76
C ASP A 227 9.55 27.87 2.92
N LEU A 228 10.18 26.78 3.34
CA LEU A 228 10.07 25.48 2.67
C LEU A 228 8.60 24.98 2.57
N PRO A 229 7.74 25.09 3.60
CA PRO A 229 6.31 24.80 3.49
C PRO A 229 5.60 25.58 2.37
N THR A 230 5.84 26.90 2.30
CA THR A 230 5.20 27.79 1.33
C THR A 230 5.67 27.50 -0.09
N ALA A 231 6.97 27.29 -0.29
CA ALA A 231 7.54 26.89 -1.57
C ALA A 231 6.98 25.53 -2.04
N SER A 232 6.88 24.57 -1.12
CA SER A 232 6.33 23.23 -1.38
C SER A 232 4.86 23.30 -1.80
N LYS A 233 4.02 24.05 -1.06
CA LYS A 233 2.61 24.27 -1.40
C LYS A 233 2.46 24.92 -2.76
N ARG A 234 3.33 25.88 -3.09
CA ARG A 234 3.30 26.56 -4.39
C ARG A 234 3.61 25.59 -5.54
N LEU A 235 4.64 24.75 -5.42
CA LEU A 235 4.93 23.74 -6.44
C LEU A 235 3.76 22.75 -6.60
N VAL A 236 3.17 22.26 -5.51
CA VAL A 236 1.99 21.38 -5.57
C VAL A 236 0.84 22.02 -6.35
N GLN A 237 0.55 23.30 -6.10
CA GLN A 237 -0.49 24.04 -6.82
C GLN A 237 -0.17 24.22 -8.31
N LEU A 238 1.09 24.49 -8.65
CA LEU A 238 1.54 24.62 -10.05
C LEU A 238 1.43 23.30 -10.80
N VAL A 239 1.84 22.18 -10.17
CA VAL A 239 1.71 20.84 -10.75
C VAL A 239 0.23 20.49 -10.97
N LYS A 240 -0.63 20.76 -9.98
CA LYS A 240 -2.08 20.58 -10.09
C LYS A 240 -2.65 21.39 -11.26
N GLY A 241 -2.38 22.69 -11.31
CA GLY A 241 -2.86 23.58 -12.37
C GLY A 241 -2.36 23.18 -13.76
N TYR A 242 -1.11 22.72 -13.86
CA TYR A 242 -0.56 22.19 -15.10
C TYR A 242 -1.41 21.04 -15.65
N TYR A 243 -1.68 20.01 -14.85
CA TYR A 243 -2.45 18.85 -15.32
C TYR A 243 -3.95 19.13 -15.50
N GLU A 244 -4.55 19.99 -14.67
CA GLU A 244 -5.95 20.41 -14.84
C GLU A 244 -6.16 21.21 -16.13
N SER A 245 -5.14 21.93 -16.62
CA SER A 245 -5.20 22.64 -17.90
C SER A 245 -5.04 21.75 -19.14
N ARG A 246 -4.66 20.48 -18.98
CA ARG A 246 -4.46 19.54 -20.08
C ARG A 246 -5.77 18.84 -20.47
N SER A 247 -5.88 18.45 -21.74
CA SER A 247 -6.97 17.57 -22.20
C SER A 247 -6.95 16.23 -21.44
N ARG A 248 -8.10 15.57 -21.30
CA ARG A 248 -8.20 14.27 -20.59
C ARG A 248 -7.21 13.21 -21.11
N SER A 249 -6.91 13.21 -22.41
CA SER A 249 -5.92 12.33 -23.04
C SER A 249 -4.47 12.59 -22.62
N ASN A 250 -4.18 13.77 -22.08
CA ASN A 250 -2.85 14.21 -21.64
C ASN A 250 -2.73 14.29 -20.10
N GLN A 251 -3.76 13.84 -19.37
CA GLN A 251 -3.74 13.68 -17.91
C GLN A 251 -3.20 12.32 -17.46
N THR A 252 -2.77 11.47 -18.41
CA THR A 252 -2.29 10.10 -18.15
C THR A 252 -1.30 9.98 -16.99
N PRO A 253 -0.30 10.87 -16.81
CA PRO A 253 0.64 10.76 -15.70
C PRO A 253 0.00 10.94 -14.32
N ILE A 254 -0.99 11.82 -14.20
CA ILE A 254 -1.65 12.13 -12.93
C ILE A 254 -2.82 11.17 -12.61
N THR A 255 -3.39 10.53 -13.64
CA THR A 255 -4.42 9.50 -13.49
C THR A 255 -3.86 8.08 -13.41
N MET A 256 -2.56 7.89 -13.66
CA MET A 256 -1.90 6.58 -13.60
C MET A 256 -2.08 5.90 -12.24
N GLY A 257 -1.93 6.63 -11.13
CA GLY A 257 -2.13 6.08 -9.79
C GLY A 257 -3.53 5.51 -9.57
N LEU A 258 -4.57 6.15 -10.14
CA LEU A 258 -5.95 5.65 -10.08
C LEU A 258 -6.12 4.37 -10.90
N ASN A 259 -5.49 4.29 -12.07
CA ASN A 259 -5.51 3.09 -12.90
C ASN A 259 -4.77 1.93 -12.22
N VAL A 260 -3.64 2.20 -11.57
CA VAL A 260 -2.87 1.20 -10.81
C VAL A 260 -3.72 0.66 -9.66
N ILE A 261 -4.32 1.53 -8.84
CA ILE A 261 -5.20 1.08 -7.74
C ILE A 261 -6.37 0.24 -8.28
N ARG A 262 -6.98 0.65 -9.39
CA ARG A 262 -8.06 -0.12 -10.03
C ARG A 262 -7.58 -1.49 -10.50
N GLN A 263 -6.45 -1.56 -11.20
CA GLN A 263 -5.91 -2.82 -11.73
C GLN A 263 -5.52 -3.79 -10.61
N LEU A 264 -4.88 -3.29 -9.56
CA LEU A 264 -4.53 -4.10 -8.39
C LEU A 264 -5.79 -4.53 -7.62
N GLY A 265 -6.78 -3.63 -7.50
CA GLY A 265 -8.01 -3.91 -6.75
C GLY A 265 -9.01 -4.79 -7.49
N GLU A 266 -9.02 -4.81 -8.82
CA GLU A 266 -9.89 -5.69 -9.61
C GLU A 266 -9.51 -7.17 -9.41
N GLY A 267 -8.24 -7.46 -9.14
CA GLY A 267 -7.73 -8.81 -8.82
C GLY A 267 -8.09 -9.86 -9.87
N GLU A 268 -7.87 -11.14 -9.54
CA GLU A 268 -8.51 -12.25 -10.26
C GLU A 268 -9.57 -12.89 -9.37
N ASP A 269 -9.13 -13.66 -8.37
CA ASP A 269 -10.04 -14.36 -7.46
C ASP A 269 -10.40 -13.51 -6.24
N ARG A 270 -9.42 -12.75 -5.71
CA ARG A 270 -9.60 -11.86 -4.57
C ARG A 270 -9.70 -10.43 -5.05
N GLN A 271 -10.84 -9.82 -4.80
CA GLN A 271 -11.16 -8.51 -5.33
C GLN A 271 -11.32 -7.52 -4.18
N TYR A 272 -10.76 -6.33 -4.37
CA TYR A 272 -10.66 -5.25 -3.39
C TYR A 272 -11.32 -3.95 -3.88
N TYR A 273 -11.72 -3.90 -5.15
CA TYR A 273 -12.27 -2.72 -5.81
C TYR A 273 -13.45 -3.11 -6.72
N ARG A 274 -14.51 -2.30 -6.68
CA ARG A 274 -15.70 -2.50 -7.53
C ARG A 274 -16.25 -1.17 -8.02
N THR A 275 -16.57 -1.08 -9.30
CA THR A 275 -17.34 0.04 -9.86
C THR A 275 -18.78 -0.39 -10.10
N GLN A 276 -19.73 0.31 -9.48
CA GLN A 276 -21.16 0.04 -9.61
C GLN A 276 -21.88 1.20 -10.30
N ARG A 277 -22.87 0.89 -11.14
CA ARG A 277 -23.69 1.90 -11.81
C ARG A 277 -24.47 2.73 -10.78
N GLY A 278 -24.40 4.06 -10.88
CA GLY A 278 -25.13 4.99 -9.99
C GLY A 278 -24.45 5.26 -8.65
N VAL A 279 -23.48 4.43 -8.24
CA VAL A 279 -22.67 4.61 -7.03
C VAL A 279 -21.26 5.08 -7.39
N GLY A 280 -20.69 4.49 -8.44
CA GLY A 280 -19.31 4.72 -8.83
C GLY A 280 -18.35 3.70 -8.21
N PRO A 281 -17.05 4.02 -8.17
CA PRO A 281 -16.02 3.18 -7.59
C PRO A 281 -16.08 3.13 -6.06
N THR A 282 -15.89 1.94 -5.51
CA THR A 282 -15.89 1.64 -4.07
C THR A 282 -14.86 0.57 -3.75
N LEU A 283 -14.29 0.63 -2.54
CA LEU A 283 -13.42 -0.42 -2.01
C LEU A 283 -14.29 -1.50 -1.36
N ARG A 284 -14.07 -2.76 -1.74
CA ARG A 284 -14.93 -3.87 -1.33
C ARG A 284 -14.18 -5.18 -1.19
N LEU A 285 -14.59 -6.01 -0.24
CA LEU A 285 -14.06 -7.37 -0.08
C LEU A 285 -15.05 -8.40 -0.61
N ASN A 286 -14.59 -9.27 -1.50
CA ASN A 286 -15.32 -10.49 -1.87
C ASN A 286 -15.04 -11.65 -0.90
N ARG A 287 -15.84 -12.73 -1.00
CA ARG A 287 -15.71 -13.92 -0.15
C ARG A 287 -14.28 -14.48 -0.16
N SER A 288 -13.67 -14.55 -1.34
CA SER A 288 -12.28 -15.01 -1.51
C SER A 288 -11.27 -14.13 -0.77
N ALA A 289 -11.43 -12.81 -0.81
CA ALA A 289 -10.59 -11.87 -0.08
C ALA A 289 -10.77 -12.01 1.44
N LEU A 290 -12.02 -12.12 1.93
CA LEU A 290 -12.29 -12.36 3.35
C LEU A 290 -11.66 -13.67 3.85
N ARG A 291 -11.86 -14.77 3.10
CA ARG A 291 -11.27 -16.07 3.43
C ARG A 291 -9.75 -16.00 3.46
N PHE A 292 -9.16 -15.26 2.53
CA PHE A 292 -7.72 -15.07 2.49
C PHE A 292 -7.19 -14.33 3.73
N PHE A 293 -7.85 -13.25 4.14
CA PHE A 293 -7.46 -12.56 5.37
C PHE A 293 -7.68 -13.42 6.61
N ALA A 294 -8.75 -14.22 6.67
CA ALA A 294 -8.97 -15.15 7.77
C ALA A 294 -7.85 -16.19 7.86
N ARG A 295 -7.36 -16.69 6.72
CA ARG A 295 -6.22 -17.61 6.61
C ARG A 295 -4.93 -16.98 7.14
N LEU A 296 -4.58 -15.79 6.66
CA LEU A 296 -3.40 -15.06 7.15
C LEU A 296 -3.52 -14.72 8.65
N PHE A 297 -4.71 -14.35 9.10
CA PHE A 297 -4.97 -14.07 10.52
C PHE A 297 -4.69 -15.30 11.39
N GLY A 298 -5.11 -16.49 10.97
CA GLY A 298 -4.85 -17.73 11.70
C GLY A 298 -3.38 -18.13 11.78
N GLY A 299 -2.57 -17.75 10.79
CA GLY A 299 -1.12 -17.90 10.89
C GLY A 299 -0.44 -16.83 11.75
N SER A 300 -1.15 -15.77 12.15
CA SER A 300 -0.58 -14.60 12.84
C SER A 300 -0.91 -14.49 14.33
N SER A 301 -1.98 -15.16 14.80
CA SER A 301 -2.60 -14.87 16.10
C SER A 301 -2.79 -16.14 16.92
N GLU A 302 -2.37 -16.10 18.18
CA GLU A 302 -2.72 -17.13 19.18
C GLU A 302 -4.19 -16.99 19.62
N GLU A 303 -4.75 -15.79 19.54
CA GLU A 303 -6.14 -15.48 19.89
C GLU A 303 -6.98 -15.34 18.63
N MET A 304 -7.84 -16.32 18.37
CA MET A 304 -8.64 -16.39 17.14
C MET A 304 -10.01 -15.70 17.22
N HIS A 305 -10.22 -14.80 18.19
CA HIS A 305 -11.51 -14.13 18.38
C HIS A 305 -11.85 -13.18 17.22
N TYR A 306 -13.14 -13.09 16.85
CA TYR A 306 -13.59 -12.24 15.75
C TYR A 306 -13.21 -10.74 15.89
N PRO A 307 -13.31 -10.10 17.07
CA PRO A 307 -12.83 -8.72 17.23
C PRO A 307 -11.32 -8.55 16.96
N LYS A 308 -10.51 -9.60 17.19
CA LYS A 308 -9.08 -9.58 16.85
C LYS A 308 -8.86 -9.68 15.35
N PHE A 309 -9.71 -10.43 14.65
CA PHE A 309 -9.73 -10.44 13.18
C PHE A 309 -10.06 -9.05 12.60
N ILE A 310 -11.05 -8.35 13.18
CA ILE A 310 -11.35 -6.96 12.77
C ILE A 310 -10.18 -6.02 13.06
N SER A 311 -9.52 -6.15 14.22
CA SER A 311 -8.29 -5.40 14.52
C SER A 311 -7.15 -5.73 13.54
N TYR A 312 -7.03 -6.99 13.13
CA TYR A 312 -6.09 -7.44 12.12
C TYR A 312 -6.34 -6.77 10.75
N LEU A 313 -7.60 -6.65 10.33
CA LEU A 313 -7.97 -5.92 9.11
C LEU A 313 -7.66 -4.41 9.23
N SER A 314 -8.03 -3.79 10.36
CA SER A 314 -7.80 -2.36 10.62
C SER A 314 -6.31 -1.99 10.62
N ARG A 315 -5.45 -2.87 11.15
CA ARG A 315 -3.99 -2.69 11.06
C ARG A 315 -3.45 -2.70 9.64
N ARG A 316 -4.20 -3.18 8.65
CA ARG A 316 -3.86 -3.11 7.21
C ARG A 316 -4.57 -1.97 6.49
N GLY A 317 -5.27 -1.12 7.24
CA GLY A 317 -6.07 -0.01 6.74
C GLY A 317 -7.49 -0.40 6.31
N ILE A 318 -7.90 -1.67 6.44
CA ILE A 318 -9.27 -2.09 6.13
C ILE A 318 -10.15 -1.81 7.34
N ASN A 319 -11.04 -0.83 7.23
CA ASN A 319 -12.04 -0.53 8.24
C ASN A 319 -13.43 -0.96 7.72
N LEU A 320 -14.23 -1.60 8.56
CA LEU A 320 -15.60 -1.98 8.24
C LEU A 320 -16.51 -1.16 9.15
N ASP A 321 -17.52 -0.49 8.57
CA ASP A 321 -18.57 0.10 9.42
C ASP A 321 -19.37 -1.02 10.12
N SER A 322 -20.18 -0.68 11.12
CA SER A 322 -20.88 -1.68 11.93
C SER A 322 -21.76 -2.62 11.09
N GLN A 323 -22.30 -2.15 9.96
CA GLN A 323 -23.10 -3.00 9.08
C GLN A 323 -22.20 -3.93 8.25
N SER A 324 -21.12 -3.40 7.69
CA SER A 324 -20.12 -4.21 6.98
C SER A 324 -19.52 -5.28 7.92
N GLU A 325 -19.22 -4.93 9.17
CA GLU A 325 -18.66 -5.87 10.15
C GLU A 325 -19.63 -7.03 10.45
N SER A 326 -20.93 -6.75 10.59
CA SER A 326 -21.93 -7.82 10.75
C SER A 326 -22.02 -8.73 9.52
N LEU A 327 -22.01 -8.15 8.32
CA LEU A 327 -22.05 -8.94 7.08
C LEU A 327 -20.77 -9.76 6.88
N ALA A 328 -19.61 -9.23 7.24
CA ALA A 328 -18.35 -9.98 7.20
C ALA A 328 -18.40 -11.20 8.14
N LEU A 329 -19.04 -11.06 9.30
CA LEU A 329 -19.22 -12.18 10.23
C LEU A 329 -20.15 -13.26 9.63
N GLU A 330 -21.28 -12.85 9.06
CA GLU A 330 -22.24 -13.76 8.40
C GLU A 330 -21.57 -14.51 7.23
N GLU A 331 -20.82 -13.79 6.40
CA GLU A 331 -20.07 -14.35 5.28
C GLU A 331 -19.03 -15.38 5.73
N LEU A 332 -18.28 -15.09 6.81
CA LEU A 332 -17.35 -16.06 7.41
C LEU A 332 -18.08 -17.28 7.98
N ASP A 333 -19.24 -17.10 8.59
CA ASP A 333 -20.05 -18.20 9.14
C ASP A 333 -20.59 -19.10 8.03
N GLU A 334 -21.08 -18.52 6.93
CA GLU A 334 -21.51 -19.26 5.74
C GLU A 334 -20.37 -20.03 5.07
N MET A 335 -19.16 -19.46 5.09
CA MET A 335 -17.94 -20.16 4.64
C MET A 335 -17.49 -21.26 5.62
N GLY A 336 -18.18 -21.41 6.76
CA GLY A 336 -17.79 -22.31 7.82
C GLY A 336 -16.45 -21.92 8.41
N LEU A 337 -16.14 -20.64 8.54
CA LEU A 337 -14.92 -20.11 9.15
C LEU A 337 -15.17 -19.53 10.54
N ILE A 338 -16.36 -19.75 11.11
CA ILE A 338 -16.73 -19.32 12.45
C ILE A 338 -17.00 -20.53 13.35
N ASP A 339 -16.49 -20.47 14.59
CA ASP A 339 -16.88 -21.36 15.68
C ASP A 339 -17.49 -20.53 16.82
N ARG A 340 -18.68 -20.94 17.28
CA ARG A 340 -19.44 -20.25 18.34
C ARG A 340 -19.42 -21.11 19.59
N GLN A 341 -18.64 -20.71 20.59
CA GLN A 341 -18.61 -21.44 21.86
C GLN A 341 -19.68 -20.92 22.80
N SER A 342 -20.55 -21.84 23.25
CA SER A 342 -21.72 -21.52 24.08
C SER A 342 -21.37 -21.33 25.56
N ASP A 343 -20.21 -21.83 26.01
CA ASP A 343 -19.93 -22.03 27.44
C ASP A 343 -19.30 -20.83 28.14
N SER A 344 -18.93 -19.77 27.40
CA SER A 344 -18.21 -18.60 27.91
C SER A 344 -18.80 -17.25 27.49
N GLY A 345 -20.11 -17.20 27.21
CA GLY A 345 -20.84 -15.94 27.01
C GLY A 345 -21.00 -15.48 25.56
N GLY A 346 -20.98 -16.40 24.60
CA GLY A 346 -21.22 -16.10 23.18
C GLY A 346 -19.97 -15.66 22.40
N ALA A 347 -18.79 -16.10 22.82
CA ALA A 347 -17.54 -15.82 22.12
C ALA A 347 -17.53 -16.45 20.72
N VAL A 348 -17.08 -15.67 19.74
CA VAL A 348 -17.02 -16.05 18.32
C VAL A 348 -15.57 -16.10 17.87
N TYR A 349 -15.15 -17.23 17.32
CA TYR A 349 -13.79 -17.49 16.86
C TYR A 349 -13.76 -17.65 15.35
N VAL A 350 -12.73 -17.11 14.71
CA VAL A 350 -12.41 -17.33 13.30
C VAL A 350 -11.55 -18.59 13.23
N ARG A 351 -11.85 -19.52 12.34
CA ARG A 351 -11.02 -20.70 12.09
C ARG A 351 -10.46 -20.67 10.69
N THR A 352 -9.31 -21.30 10.51
CA THR A 352 -8.71 -21.57 9.21
C THR A 352 -8.98 -23.02 8.83
N ILE A 353 -9.37 -23.27 7.58
CA ILE A 353 -9.54 -24.62 7.01
C ILE A 353 -8.23 -25.02 6.35
#